data_AF-A0A6L3ZWM8-F1
#
_entry.id   AF-A0A6L3ZWM8-F1
#
_cell.length_a   1.000
_cell.length_b   1.000
_cell.length_c   1.000
_cell.angle_alpha   90.00
_cell.angle_beta   90.00
_cell.angle_gamma   90.00
#
_symmetry.space_group_name_H-M   'P 1'
#
loop_
_entity.id
_entity.type
_entity.pdbx_description
1 polymer ?
#
loop_
_entity_poly.entity_id
_entity_poly.type
_entity_poly.pdbx_seq_one_letter_code
_entity_poly.pdbx_strand_id
1 'polypeptide(L)'
;QRKMVAFVRATIWMPDLLLLDEPINGLEAYKSHILRLIRETRDRQGSVLLVTQNLDDVFLIADRILILRAGHKVTECRTAATTVETVVRVILESAEEKLTPAVWALSNYFEVQRQAQELDRLNRTLQQRAIQLQAHAEVARSVTSILDRNELLTQIAQIIHQRFGYYHTGIFLINTEANEVVLRSSAPQNHLQLTVPEIRLAMDEISLVGWCALHGDARLANDVSKDPMYVPDQGLPDTRSELVLPLRIGKKIVGILDLQSNQLDAFSEDDRVVMQSLADQLAIAIRNADLFDTAEMAREQADKANRLKSVFLSNMSHELCTPLTAIIGLTQAMLDSNLNIYPTPLPAEYQRDLH
;
A
#
# COMPACT_ATOMS: atom_id res chain seq x y z
N GLN A 1 -31.86 -12.00 10.54
CA GLN A 1 -32.01 -12.69 11.84
C GLN A 1 -33.47 -12.79 12.34
N ARG A 2 -34.28 -11.72 12.39
CA ARG A 2 -35.68 -11.78 12.91
C ARG A 2 -36.62 -12.77 12.17
N LYS A 3 -36.54 -12.89 10.83
CA LYS A 3 -37.33 -13.86 10.05
C LYS A 3 -37.03 -15.32 10.41
N MET A 4 -35.76 -15.67 10.58
CA MET A 4 -35.34 -17.03 10.94
C MET A 4 -35.88 -17.45 12.32
N VAL A 5 -35.83 -16.53 13.29
CA VAL A 5 -36.37 -16.78 14.64
C VAL A 5 -37.89 -16.97 14.60
N ALA A 6 -38.61 -16.20 13.79
CA ALA A 6 -40.05 -16.38 13.60
C ALA A 6 -40.39 -17.72 12.94
N PHE A 7 -39.63 -18.13 11.92
CA PHE A 7 -39.80 -19.42 11.24
C PHE A 7 -39.54 -20.61 12.18
N VAL A 8 -38.44 -20.57 12.93
CA VAL A 8 -38.11 -21.61 13.92
C VAL A 8 -39.18 -21.66 15.01
N ARG A 9 -39.66 -20.50 15.51
CA ARG A 9 -40.73 -20.46 16.50
C ARG A 9 -42.06 -21.02 15.96
N ALA A 10 -42.40 -20.78 14.69
CA ALA A 10 -43.62 -21.32 14.09
C ALA A 10 -43.58 -22.83 13.87
N THR A 11 -42.39 -23.40 13.67
CA THR A 11 -42.20 -24.84 13.43
C THR A 11 -42.06 -25.65 14.73
N ILE A 12 -41.59 -25.05 15.83
CA ILE A 12 -41.50 -25.71 17.16
C ILE A 12 -42.86 -26.21 17.66
N TRP A 13 -43.95 -25.50 17.33
CA TRP A 13 -45.29 -25.77 17.87
C TRP A 13 -46.09 -26.80 17.07
N MET A 14 -45.50 -27.39 16.03
CA MET A 14 -46.09 -28.46 15.21
C MET A 14 -47.53 -28.14 14.74
N PRO A 15 -47.70 -27.11 13.89
CA PRO A 15 -49.03 -26.66 13.48
C PRO A 15 -49.69 -27.63 12.49
N ASP A 16 -51.02 -27.80 12.61
CA ASP A 16 -51.84 -28.50 11.62
C ASP A 16 -51.85 -27.78 10.25
N LEU A 17 -51.66 -26.45 10.27
CA LEU A 17 -51.53 -25.60 9.08
C LEU A 17 -50.42 -24.56 9.27
N LEU A 18 -49.41 -24.62 8.39
CA LEU A 18 -48.32 -23.64 8.33
C LEU A 18 -48.49 -22.74 7.10
N LEU A 19 -48.62 -21.43 7.33
CA LEU A 19 -48.68 -20.41 6.28
C LEU A 19 -47.30 -19.73 6.16
N LEU A 20 -46.72 -19.77 4.97
CA LEU A 20 -45.41 -19.20 4.70
C LEU A 20 -45.50 -18.23 3.52
N ASP A 21 -45.21 -16.96 3.79
CA ASP A 21 -45.11 -15.91 2.79
C ASP A 21 -43.64 -15.57 2.55
N GLU A 22 -43.13 -15.89 1.36
CA GLU A 22 -41.74 -15.67 0.93
C GLU A 22 -40.69 -16.12 1.98
N PRO A 23 -40.72 -17.38 2.46
CA PRO A 23 -39.93 -17.81 3.62
C PRO A 23 -38.41 -17.83 3.37
N ILE A 24 -38.00 -17.95 2.11
CA ILE A 24 -36.59 -18.02 1.71
C ILE A 24 -36.00 -16.63 1.44
N ASN A 25 -36.84 -15.63 1.14
CA ASN A 25 -36.40 -14.29 0.75
C ASN A 25 -35.59 -13.60 1.87
N GLY A 26 -34.29 -13.40 1.60
CA GLY A 26 -33.30 -12.84 2.52
C GLY A 26 -32.66 -13.86 3.47
N LEU A 27 -32.86 -15.16 3.23
CA LEU A 27 -32.32 -16.30 3.99
C LEU A 27 -31.76 -17.40 3.06
N GLU A 28 -31.26 -17.03 1.88
CA GLU A 28 -30.82 -17.95 0.82
C GLU A 28 -29.70 -18.90 1.29
N ALA A 29 -28.79 -18.41 2.15
CA ALA A 29 -27.73 -19.23 2.75
C ALA A 29 -28.27 -20.42 3.58
N TYR A 30 -29.53 -20.36 4.01
CA TYR A 30 -30.20 -21.38 4.83
C TYR A 30 -31.30 -22.12 4.06
N LYS A 31 -31.42 -21.90 2.75
CA LYS A 31 -32.46 -22.47 1.88
C LYS A 31 -32.65 -23.97 2.09
N SER A 32 -31.57 -24.74 2.08
CA SER A 32 -31.62 -26.20 2.25
C SER A 32 -32.22 -26.63 3.60
N HIS A 33 -31.94 -25.88 4.67
CA HIS A 33 -32.49 -26.14 6.00
C HIS A 33 -33.98 -25.78 6.08
N ILE A 34 -34.37 -24.63 5.52
CA ILE A 34 -35.77 -24.18 5.47
C ILE A 34 -36.62 -25.19 4.70
N LEU A 35 -36.17 -25.62 3.51
CA LEU A 35 -36.87 -26.60 2.69
C LEU A 35 -37.01 -27.95 3.38
N ARG A 36 -35.99 -28.38 4.13
CA ARG A 36 -36.06 -29.61 4.93
C ARG A 36 -37.14 -29.53 6.01
N LEU A 37 -37.19 -28.43 6.75
CA LEU A 37 -38.19 -28.22 7.81
C LEU A 37 -39.63 -28.16 7.25
N ILE A 38 -39.81 -27.56 6.07
CA ILE A 38 -41.10 -27.56 5.38
C ILE A 38 -41.53 -29.00 5.04
N ARG A 39 -40.63 -29.81 4.48
CA ARG A 39 -40.90 -31.21 4.16
C ARG A 39 -41.21 -32.03 5.41
N GLU A 40 -40.43 -31.87 6.48
CA GLU A 40 -40.66 -32.56 7.76
C GLU A 40 -42.03 -32.22 8.37
N THR A 41 -42.48 -30.97 8.22
CA THR A 41 -43.81 -30.53 8.68
C THR A 41 -44.93 -31.19 7.86
N ARG A 42 -44.76 -31.25 6.53
CA ARG A 42 -45.70 -31.93 5.61
C ARG A 42 -45.78 -33.44 5.89
N ASP A 43 -44.63 -34.10 6.00
CA ASP A 43 -44.55 -35.57 6.09
C ASP A 43 -45.17 -36.11 7.39
N ARG A 44 -45.37 -35.25 8.40
CA ARG A 44 -45.99 -35.56 9.68
C ARG A 44 -47.50 -35.22 9.74
N GLN A 45 -48.18 -35.17 8.60
CA GLN A 45 -49.62 -34.88 8.41
C GLN A 45 -50.05 -33.40 8.59
N GLY A 46 -49.11 -32.45 8.72
CA GLY A 46 -49.42 -31.03 8.67
C GLY A 46 -49.64 -30.53 7.23
N SER A 47 -50.50 -29.53 7.05
CA SER A 47 -50.66 -28.83 5.77
C SER A 47 -49.76 -27.61 5.68
N VAL A 48 -49.15 -27.35 4.53
CA VAL A 48 -48.34 -26.14 4.30
C VAL A 48 -48.90 -25.37 3.11
N LEU A 49 -49.22 -24.10 3.32
CA LEU A 49 -49.49 -23.15 2.24
C LEU A 49 -48.26 -22.26 2.07
N LEU A 50 -47.60 -22.40 0.94
CA LEU A 50 -46.43 -21.62 0.56
C LEU A 50 -46.83 -20.58 -0.50
N VAL A 51 -46.57 -19.32 -0.20
CA VAL A 51 -46.61 -18.21 -1.16
C VAL A 51 -45.18 -17.86 -1.50
N THR A 52 -44.81 -18.02 -2.77
CA THR A 52 -43.47 -17.69 -3.28
C THR A 52 -43.55 -17.31 -4.75
N GLN A 53 -42.73 -16.35 -5.14
CA GLN A 53 -42.46 -15.97 -6.52
C GLN A 53 -41.39 -16.84 -7.20
N ASN A 54 -40.67 -17.67 -6.43
CA ASN A 54 -39.67 -18.58 -6.97
C ASN A 54 -40.32 -19.90 -7.40
N LEU A 55 -40.48 -20.09 -8.72
CA LEU A 55 -41.10 -21.30 -9.26
C LEU A 55 -40.24 -22.56 -9.01
N ASP A 56 -38.91 -22.47 -9.03
CA ASP A 56 -38.06 -23.64 -8.73
C ASP A 56 -38.33 -24.18 -7.33
N ASP A 57 -38.55 -23.30 -6.35
CA ASP A 57 -38.92 -23.69 -4.99
C ASP A 57 -40.30 -24.34 -4.97
N VAL A 58 -41.29 -23.79 -5.70
CA VAL A 58 -42.61 -24.42 -5.83
C VAL A 58 -42.49 -25.84 -6.37
N PHE A 59 -41.76 -26.02 -7.48
CA PHE A 59 -41.61 -27.33 -8.11
C PHE A 59 -40.79 -28.32 -7.28
N LEU A 60 -39.92 -27.82 -6.39
CA LEU A 60 -39.07 -28.64 -5.53
C LEU A 60 -39.79 -29.19 -4.28
N ILE A 61 -40.81 -28.49 -3.76
CA ILE A 61 -41.45 -28.87 -2.49
C ILE A 61 -42.98 -28.92 -2.48
N ALA A 62 -43.68 -28.31 -3.44
CA ALA A 62 -45.14 -28.33 -3.45
C ALA A 62 -45.68 -29.59 -4.14
N ASP A 63 -46.75 -30.17 -3.60
CA ASP A 63 -47.48 -31.27 -4.25
C ASP A 63 -48.56 -30.77 -5.22
N ARG A 64 -49.13 -29.59 -4.93
CA ARG A 64 -50.16 -28.90 -5.71
C ARG A 64 -49.81 -27.43 -5.86
N ILE A 65 -50.12 -26.87 -7.02
CA ILE A 65 -49.92 -25.46 -7.35
C ILE A 65 -51.29 -24.83 -7.59
N LEU A 66 -51.58 -23.79 -6.81
CA LEU A 66 -52.78 -22.97 -6.98
C LEU A 66 -52.40 -21.71 -7.73
N ILE A 67 -53.00 -21.49 -8.90
CA ILE A 67 -52.74 -20.28 -9.70
C ILE A 67 -53.88 -19.29 -9.51
N LEU A 68 -53.53 -18.13 -8.95
CA LEU A 68 -54.45 -17.01 -8.73
C LEU A 68 -54.17 -15.92 -9.76
N ARG A 69 -55.23 -15.26 -10.25
CA ARG A 69 -55.14 -14.08 -11.12
C ARG A 69 -56.24 -13.10 -10.77
N ALA A 70 -55.87 -11.83 -10.58
CA ALA A 70 -56.80 -10.78 -10.15
C ALA A 70 -57.64 -11.18 -8.91
N GLY A 71 -57.03 -11.90 -7.96
CA GLY A 71 -57.69 -12.36 -6.73
C GLY A 71 -58.58 -13.61 -6.88
N HIS A 72 -58.72 -14.17 -8.08
CA HIS A 72 -59.54 -15.35 -8.34
C HIS A 72 -58.71 -16.59 -8.67
N LYS A 73 -59.18 -17.77 -8.24
CA LYS A 73 -58.59 -19.06 -8.63
C LYS A 73 -58.84 -19.32 -10.11
N VAL A 74 -57.77 -19.31 -10.89
CA VAL A 74 -57.80 -19.64 -12.32
C VAL A 74 -57.76 -21.14 -12.52
N THR A 75 -56.80 -21.80 -11.87
CA THR A 75 -56.65 -23.25 -11.96
C THR A 75 -55.91 -23.81 -10.75
N GLU A 76 -55.95 -25.13 -10.66
CA GLU A 76 -55.20 -25.91 -9.71
C GLU A 76 -54.64 -27.15 -10.41
N CYS A 77 -53.34 -27.41 -10.22
CA CYS A 77 -52.67 -28.56 -10.83
C CYS A 77 -51.78 -29.28 -9.82
N ARG A 78 -51.52 -30.56 -10.07
CA ARG A 78 -50.45 -31.29 -9.38
C ARG A 78 -49.12 -30.88 -9.96
N THR A 79 -48.13 -30.65 -9.11
CA THR A 79 -46.77 -30.27 -9.52
C THR A 79 -46.16 -31.31 -10.47
N ALA A 80 -46.41 -32.60 -10.21
CA ALA A 80 -45.92 -33.70 -11.06
C ALA A 80 -46.57 -33.78 -12.46
N ALA A 81 -47.67 -33.07 -12.70
CA ALA A 81 -48.42 -33.10 -13.96
C ALA A 81 -48.33 -31.78 -14.73
N THR A 82 -47.39 -30.90 -14.37
CA THR A 82 -47.25 -29.57 -14.97
C THR A 82 -45.79 -29.18 -15.12
N THR A 83 -45.53 -28.08 -15.83
CA THR A 83 -44.19 -27.52 -16.06
C THR A 83 -44.17 -26.04 -15.73
N VAL A 84 -42.99 -25.48 -15.45
CA VAL A 84 -42.80 -24.04 -15.20
C VAL A 84 -43.43 -23.22 -16.34
N GLU A 85 -43.18 -23.61 -17.59
CA GLU A 85 -43.75 -22.98 -18.77
C GLU A 85 -45.29 -23.00 -18.78
N THR A 86 -45.91 -24.13 -18.42
CA THR A 86 -47.37 -24.24 -18.35
C THR A 86 -47.95 -23.33 -17.27
N VAL A 87 -47.29 -23.24 -16.11
CA VAL A 87 -47.71 -22.34 -15.02
C VAL A 87 -47.60 -20.88 -15.45
N VAL A 88 -46.47 -20.49 -16.04
CA VAL A 88 -46.24 -19.12 -16.53
C VAL A 88 -47.25 -18.73 -17.62
N ARG A 89 -47.58 -19.65 -18.54
CA ARG A 89 -48.61 -19.44 -19.57
C ARG A 89 -49.96 -19.09 -18.96
N VAL A 90 -50.37 -19.83 -17.93
CA VAL A 90 -51.66 -19.62 -17.26
C VAL A 90 -51.66 -18.30 -16.47
N ILE A 91 -50.53 -17.94 -15.86
CA ILE A 91 -50.38 -16.66 -15.14
C ILE A 91 -50.50 -15.47 -16.11
N LEU A 92 -49.85 -15.55 -17.28
CA LEU A 92 -49.70 -14.41 -18.21
C LEU A 92 -50.72 -14.34 -19.34
N GLU A 93 -51.56 -15.37 -19.53
CA GLU A 93 -52.53 -15.46 -20.65
C GLU A 93 -51.89 -15.16 -22.02
N SER A 94 -50.67 -15.64 -22.21
CA SER A 94 -49.82 -15.27 -23.35
C SER A 94 -49.63 -16.41 -24.34
N ALA A 95 -49.56 -16.07 -25.63
CA ALA A 95 -49.21 -17.00 -26.70
C ALA A 95 -47.76 -17.49 -26.59
N GLU A 96 -47.45 -18.67 -27.14
CA GLU A 96 -46.15 -19.37 -27.04
C GLU A 96 -44.94 -18.49 -27.37
N GLU A 97 -45.09 -17.51 -28.26
CA GLU A 97 -44.01 -16.61 -28.70
C GLU A 97 -43.45 -15.68 -27.59
N LYS A 98 -44.22 -15.41 -26.54
CA LYS A 98 -43.81 -14.55 -25.40
C LYS A 98 -43.45 -15.33 -24.14
N LEU A 99 -43.55 -16.65 -24.18
CA LEU A 99 -43.36 -17.51 -23.00
C LEU A 99 -41.90 -17.65 -22.62
N THR A 100 -40.99 -17.87 -23.57
CA THR A 100 -39.56 -18.05 -23.27
C THR A 100 -38.94 -16.83 -22.58
N PRO A 101 -39.15 -15.57 -23.05
CA PRO A 101 -38.65 -14.40 -22.35
C PRO A 101 -39.29 -14.19 -20.97
N ALA A 102 -40.57 -14.54 -20.81
CA ALA A 102 -41.28 -14.37 -19.54
C ALA A 102 -40.89 -15.42 -18.49
N VAL A 103 -40.69 -16.68 -18.90
CA VAL A 103 -40.13 -17.75 -18.07
C VAL A 103 -38.71 -17.38 -17.63
N TRP A 104 -37.90 -16.85 -18.56
CA TRP A 104 -36.55 -16.37 -18.25
C TRP A 104 -36.56 -15.19 -17.27
N ALA A 105 -37.45 -14.22 -17.47
CA ALA A 105 -37.58 -13.07 -16.56
C ALA A 105 -38.04 -13.50 -15.16
N LEU A 106 -39.04 -14.37 -15.04
CA LEU A 106 -39.54 -14.84 -13.74
C LEU A 106 -38.50 -15.67 -12.97
N SER A 107 -37.65 -16.41 -13.67
CA SER A 107 -36.61 -17.24 -13.04
C SER A 107 -35.40 -16.42 -12.58
N ASN A 108 -35.04 -15.35 -13.31
CA ASN A 108 -33.76 -14.66 -13.11
C ASN A 108 -33.86 -13.20 -12.62
N TYR A 109 -35.04 -12.58 -12.62
CA TYR A 109 -35.19 -11.15 -12.29
C TYR A 109 -34.65 -10.80 -10.90
N PHE A 110 -34.91 -11.64 -9.89
CA PHE A 110 -34.41 -11.42 -8.53
C PHE A 110 -32.91 -11.67 -8.37
N GLU A 111 -32.36 -12.65 -9.09
CA GLU A 111 -30.92 -12.92 -9.06
C GLU A 111 -30.11 -11.79 -9.69
N VAL A 112 -30.57 -11.29 -10.84
CA VAL A 112 -29.92 -10.18 -11.57
C VAL A 112 -29.97 -8.89 -10.75
N GLN A 113 -31.11 -8.55 -10.15
CA GLN A 113 -31.23 -7.35 -9.30
C GLN A 113 -30.35 -7.44 -8.06
N ARG A 114 -30.23 -8.62 -7.45
CA ARG A 114 -29.35 -8.84 -6.30
C ARG A 114 -27.88 -8.71 -6.67
N GLN A 115 -27.46 -9.33 -7.78
CA GLN A 115 -26.08 -9.22 -8.27
C GLN A 115 -25.71 -7.78 -8.62
N ALA A 116 -26.63 -7.02 -9.23
CA ALA A 116 -26.41 -5.61 -9.53
C ALA A 116 -26.18 -4.78 -8.26
N GLN A 117 -26.97 -5.00 -7.21
CA GLN A 117 -26.80 -4.28 -5.93
C GLN A 117 -25.50 -4.66 -5.21
N GLU A 118 -25.12 -5.94 -5.24
CA GLU A 118 -23.89 -6.42 -4.63
C GLU A 118 -22.65 -5.89 -5.37
N LEU A 119 -22.70 -5.88 -6.71
CA LEU A 119 -21.65 -5.32 -7.56
C LEU A 119 -21.49 -3.81 -7.32
N ASP A 120 -22.59 -3.07 -7.22
CA ASP A 120 -22.57 -1.63 -6.91
C ASP A 120 -21.95 -1.37 -5.54
N ARG A 121 -22.30 -2.17 -4.53
CA ARG A 121 -21.73 -2.05 -3.19
C ARG A 121 -20.23 -2.32 -3.21
N LEU A 122 -19.80 -3.39 -3.89
CA LEU A 122 -18.40 -3.75 -4.00
C LEU A 122 -17.60 -2.69 -4.77
N ASN A 123 -18.15 -2.18 -5.87
CA ASN A 123 -17.54 -1.09 -6.64
C ASN A 123 -17.35 0.18 -5.80
N ARG A 124 -18.34 0.56 -4.98
CA ARG A 124 -18.20 1.71 -4.08
C ARG A 124 -17.08 1.50 -3.05
N THR A 125 -16.98 0.31 -2.47
CA THR A 125 -15.89 -0.02 -1.54
C THR A 125 -14.53 -0.02 -2.24
N LEU A 126 -14.43 -0.57 -3.45
CA LEU A 126 -13.21 -0.55 -4.25
C LEU A 126 -12.81 0.88 -4.62
N GLN A 127 -13.77 1.73 -5.02
CA GLN A 127 -13.52 3.14 -5.30
C GLN A 127 -13.02 3.89 -4.07
N GLN A 128 -13.60 3.65 -2.89
CA GLN A 128 -13.11 4.24 -1.63
C GLN A 128 -11.68 3.81 -1.31
N ARG A 129 -11.37 2.51 -1.45
CA ARG A 129 -9.99 2.00 -1.28
C ARG A 129 -9.03 2.59 -2.32
N ALA A 130 -9.48 2.76 -3.56
CA ALA A 130 -8.67 3.37 -4.61
C ALA A 130 -8.35 4.84 -4.30
N ILE A 131 -9.32 5.62 -3.81
CA ILE A 131 -9.10 7.02 -3.39
C ILE A 131 -8.10 7.09 -2.24
N GLN A 132 -8.20 6.20 -1.25
CA GLN A 132 -7.24 6.13 -0.15
C GLN A 132 -5.83 5.81 -0.66
N LEU A 133 -5.69 4.77 -1.50
CA LEU A 133 -4.41 4.41 -2.11
C LEU A 133 -3.82 5.55 -2.97
N GLN A 134 -4.66 6.28 -3.71
CA GLN A 134 -4.25 7.42 -4.51
C GLN A 134 -3.69 8.56 -3.64
N ALA A 135 -4.36 8.88 -2.52
CA ALA A 135 -3.88 9.89 -1.59
C ALA A 135 -2.52 9.50 -0.96
N HIS A 136 -2.31 8.22 -0.66
CA HIS A 136 -1.00 7.72 -0.22
C HIS A 136 0.06 7.87 -1.31
N ALA A 137 -0.26 7.51 -2.55
CA ALA A 137 0.66 7.62 -3.68
C ALA A 137 1.01 9.08 -4.03
N GLU A 138 0.10 10.02 -3.84
CA GLU A 138 0.35 11.46 -4.04
C GLU A 138 1.34 12.01 -3.00
N VAL A 139 1.15 11.67 -1.71
CA VAL A 139 2.09 12.03 -0.65
C VAL A 139 3.47 11.45 -0.97
N ALA A 140 3.54 10.18 -1.34
CA ALA A 140 4.81 9.55 -1.73
C ALA A 140 5.46 10.21 -2.96
N ARG A 141 4.67 10.65 -3.95
CA ARG A 141 5.19 11.30 -5.16
C ARG A 141 5.76 12.69 -4.88
N SER A 142 5.08 13.51 -4.08
CA SER A 142 5.61 14.81 -3.62
C SER A 142 6.92 14.65 -2.85
N VAL A 143 7.04 13.56 -2.09
CA VAL A 143 8.24 13.24 -1.32
C VAL A 143 9.39 12.81 -2.24
N THR A 144 9.15 12.01 -3.29
CA THR A 144 10.21 11.54 -4.21
C THR A 144 10.87 12.61 -5.07
N SER A 145 10.29 13.81 -5.20
CA SER A 145 10.90 14.91 -5.98
C SER A 145 11.98 15.69 -5.21
N ILE A 146 12.10 15.47 -3.90
CA ILE A 146 13.06 16.17 -3.05
C ILE A 146 14.34 15.33 -3.01
N LEU A 147 15.42 15.90 -3.56
CA LEU A 147 16.71 15.21 -3.68
C LEU A 147 17.63 15.47 -2.48
N ASP A 148 17.43 16.59 -1.76
CA ASP A 148 18.15 16.86 -0.51
C ASP A 148 17.54 16.05 0.64
N ARG A 149 18.36 15.24 1.29
CA ARG A 149 17.91 14.35 2.37
C ARG A 149 17.32 15.09 3.57
N ASN A 150 17.90 16.22 3.98
CA ASN A 150 17.45 16.92 5.18
C ASN A 150 16.12 17.64 4.92
N GLU A 151 15.99 18.24 3.73
CA GLU A 151 14.75 18.85 3.28
C GLU A 151 13.65 17.79 3.14
N LEU A 152 13.97 16.65 2.54
CA LEU A 152 13.07 15.50 2.39
C LEU A 152 12.51 15.07 3.75
N LEU A 153 13.38 14.78 4.71
CA LEU A 153 12.98 14.34 6.05
C LEU A 153 12.13 15.39 6.80
N THR A 154 12.47 16.66 6.63
CA THR A 154 11.72 17.79 7.20
C THR A 154 10.30 17.84 6.64
N GLN A 155 10.17 17.83 5.31
CA GLN A 155 8.87 17.90 4.66
C GLN A 155 8.00 16.68 4.95
N ILE A 156 8.57 15.47 4.98
CA ILE A 156 7.83 14.25 5.31
C ILE A 156 7.21 14.35 6.71
N ALA A 157 8.01 14.68 7.73
CA ALA A 157 7.53 14.77 9.10
C ALA A 157 6.38 15.77 9.20
N GLN A 158 6.53 16.92 8.54
CA GLN A 158 5.54 18.00 8.53
C GLN A 158 4.24 17.61 7.80
N ILE A 159 4.34 16.93 6.65
CA ILE A 159 3.16 16.44 5.92
C ILE A 159 2.39 15.43 6.76
N ILE A 160 3.08 14.48 7.39
CA ILE A 160 2.44 13.45 8.22
C ILE A 160 1.74 14.12 9.41
N HIS A 161 2.44 15.00 10.12
CA HIS A 161 1.88 15.76 11.23
C HIS A 161 0.61 16.53 10.83
N GLN A 162 0.68 17.34 9.75
CA GLN A 162 -0.44 18.19 9.34
C GLN A 162 -1.63 17.40 8.77
N ARG A 163 -1.36 16.36 7.97
CA ARG A 163 -2.40 15.65 7.23
C ARG A 163 -3.15 14.64 8.08
N PHE A 164 -2.48 14.05 9.07
CA PHE A 164 -3.09 13.08 9.98
C PHE A 164 -3.40 13.65 11.36
N GLY A 165 -2.92 14.87 11.67
CA GLY A 165 -3.24 15.57 12.92
C GLY A 165 -2.59 14.96 14.16
N TYR A 166 -1.45 14.28 13.99
CA TYR A 166 -0.72 13.68 15.11
C TYR A 166 -0.07 14.74 16.00
N TYR A 167 0.04 14.44 17.30
CA TYR A 167 0.66 15.35 18.26
C TYR A 167 2.13 15.61 17.93
N HIS A 168 2.87 14.56 17.58
CA HIS A 168 4.25 14.65 17.15
C HIS A 168 4.57 13.53 16.14
N THR A 169 5.45 13.85 15.19
CA THR A 169 6.03 12.92 14.22
C THR A 169 7.55 13.06 14.26
N GLY A 170 8.27 12.00 14.53
CA GLY A 170 9.75 11.94 14.49
C GLY A 170 10.25 11.00 13.40
N ILE A 171 11.37 11.36 12.76
CA ILE A 171 12.09 10.46 11.86
C ILE A 171 13.52 10.30 12.37
N PHE A 172 13.85 9.05 12.70
CA PHE A 172 15.17 8.65 13.15
C PHE A 172 15.90 7.91 12.04
N LEU A 173 17.19 8.15 11.88
CA LEU A 173 18.05 7.34 11.03
C LEU A 173 18.94 6.44 11.86
N ILE A 174 19.20 5.24 11.34
CA ILE A 174 20.05 4.25 11.98
C ILE A 174 21.51 4.52 11.63
N ASN A 175 22.36 4.62 12.66
CA ASN A 175 23.81 4.55 12.52
C ASN A 175 24.30 3.18 13.02
N THR A 176 24.55 2.28 12.07
CA THR A 176 25.01 0.91 12.37
C THR A 176 26.41 0.85 12.97
N GLU A 177 27.28 1.82 12.68
CA GLU A 177 28.66 1.82 13.20
C GLU A 177 28.71 2.15 14.69
N ALA A 178 27.87 3.11 15.12
CA ALA A 178 27.77 3.53 16.51
C ALA A 178 26.65 2.81 17.29
N ASN A 179 25.92 1.88 16.65
CA ASN A 179 24.77 1.16 17.23
C ASN A 179 23.71 2.08 17.85
N GLU A 180 23.40 3.18 17.17
CA GLU A 180 22.50 4.23 17.66
C GLU A 180 21.42 4.57 16.63
N VAL A 181 20.29 5.09 17.11
CA VAL A 181 19.26 5.77 16.31
C VAL A 181 19.30 7.25 16.62
N VAL A 182 19.34 8.07 15.57
CA VAL A 182 19.52 9.52 15.66
C VAL A 182 18.29 10.23 15.11
N LEU A 183 17.65 11.07 15.92
CA LEU A 183 16.54 11.90 15.45
C LEU A 183 17.07 12.91 14.43
N ARG A 184 16.57 12.84 13.20
CA ARG A 184 16.98 13.74 12.10
C ARG A 184 15.95 14.81 11.78
N SER A 185 14.69 14.53 12.03
CA SER A 185 13.59 15.44 11.73
C SER A 185 12.42 15.18 12.65
N SER A 186 11.69 16.24 13.00
CA SER A 186 10.45 16.15 13.77
C SER A 186 9.45 17.23 13.37
N ALA A 187 8.17 16.94 13.60
CA ALA A 187 7.06 17.87 13.41
C ALA A 187 6.06 17.77 14.58
N PRO A 188 5.55 18.88 15.13
CA PRO A 188 5.85 20.26 14.73
C PRO A 188 7.31 20.65 15.02
N GLN A 189 7.89 21.50 14.18
CA GLN A 189 9.23 22.08 14.39
C GLN A 189 9.18 23.10 15.56
N ASN A 190 8.99 22.63 16.80
CA ASN A 190 9.47 23.23 18.05
C ASN A 190 8.81 22.60 19.29
N HIS A 191 9.60 21.83 20.04
CA HIS A 191 9.71 21.99 21.51
C HIS A 191 11.16 22.20 21.99
N LEU A 192 12.13 22.23 21.07
CA LEU A 192 13.53 22.46 21.38
C LEU A 192 14.01 23.71 20.64
N GLN A 193 13.52 24.86 21.08
CA GLN A 193 13.93 26.19 20.60
C GLN A 193 15.34 26.59 21.11
N LEU A 194 16.17 25.61 21.42
CA LEU A 194 17.53 25.77 21.88
C LEU A 194 18.38 24.73 21.15
N THR A 195 19.67 25.01 21.06
CA THR A 195 20.73 24.12 20.63
C THR A 195 20.71 22.81 21.44
N VAL A 196 19.81 21.89 21.12
CA VAL A 196 19.76 20.59 21.80
C VAL A 196 20.65 19.62 21.05
N PRO A 197 21.52 18.87 21.75
CA PRO A 197 22.27 17.79 21.13
C PRO A 197 21.31 16.86 20.37
N GLU A 198 21.70 16.39 19.18
CA GLU A 198 20.96 15.37 18.44
C GLU A 198 20.46 14.30 19.41
N ILE A 199 19.13 14.07 19.48
CA ILE A 199 18.59 12.97 20.28
C ILE A 199 19.15 11.68 19.68
N ARG A 200 19.98 11.00 20.47
CA ARG A 200 20.69 9.78 20.12
C ARG A 200 20.32 8.74 21.16
N LEU A 201 19.75 7.63 20.71
CA LEU A 201 19.38 6.51 21.57
C LEU A 201 20.18 5.30 21.14
N ALA A 202 20.72 4.55 22.09
CA ALA A 202 21.32 3.27 21.77
C ALA A 202 20.23 2.26 21.37
N MET A 203 20.50 1.38 20.40
CA MET A 203 19.47 0.45 19.92
C MET A 203 19.01 -0.57 20.98
N ASP A 204 19.87 -0.85 21.96
CA ASP A 204 19.64 -1.77 23.08
C ASP A 204 19.09 -1.08 24.33
N GLU A 205 18.95 0.25 24.31
CA GLU A 205 18.35 1.00 25.39
C GLU A 205 16.83 0.80 25.44
N ILE A 206 16.24 0.91 26.64
CA ILE A 206 14.80 0.83 26.83
C ILE A 206 14.15 2.04 26.15
N SER A 207 13.62 1.83 24.96
CA SER A 207 12.82 2.81 24.23
C SER A 207 11.95 2.09 23.18
N LEU A 208 10.79 2.65 22.86
CA LEU A 208 9.93 2.15 21.79
C LEU A 208 10.66 2.19 20.43
N VAL A 209 11.39 3.28 20.17
CA VAL A 209 12.23 3.50 18.98
C VAL A 209 13.37 2.48 18.88
N GLY A 210 14.15 2.31 19.96
CA GLY A 210 15.25 1.34 20.00
C GLY A 210 14.77 -0.10 19.84
N TRP A 211 13.66 -0.47 20.51
CA TRP A 211 13.03 -1.77 20.34
C TRP A 211 12.65 -2.04 18.88
N CYS A 212 12.03 -1.06 18.22
CA CYS A 212 11.65 -1.15 16.82
C CYS A 212 12.88 -1.28 15.90
N ALA A 213 13.97 -0.58 16.20
CA ALA A 213 15.22 -0.65 15.44
C ALA A 213 15.90 -2.03 15.57
N LEU A 214 15.85 -2.62 16.75
CA LEU A 214 16.49 -3.91 17.03
C LEU A 214 15.70 -5.10 16.46
N HIS A 215 14.38 -5.12 16.64
CA HIS A 215 13.54 -6.23 16.22
C HIS A 215 13.08 -6.09 14.76
N GLY A 216 13.02 -4.85 14.29
CA GLY A 216 12.50 -4.55 12.96
C GLY A 216 11.01 -4.74 12.84
N ASP A 217 10.24 -4.76 13.93
CA ASP A 217 8.79 -4.85 13.92
C ASP A 217 8.14 -3.56 14.42
N ALA A 218 6.98 -3.24 13.86
CA ALA A 218 6.18 -2.11 14.30
C ALA A 218 5.69 -2.33 15.73
N ARG A 219 5.77 -1.30 16.57
CA ARG A 219 5.28 -1.32 17.94
C ARG A 219 4.16 -0.31 18.11
N LEU A 220 3.00 -0.81 18.53
CA LEU A 220 1.80 -0.02 18.76
C LEU A 220 1.50 0.02 20.27
N ALA A 221 1.60 1.19 20.87
CA ALA A 221 1.31 1.45 22.27
C ALA A 221 0.15 2.43 22.39
N ASN A 222 -1.09 1.93 22.48
CA ASN A 222 -2.30 2.75 22.65
C ASN A 222 -2.48 3.33 24.07
N ASP A 223 -1.65 2.89 25.01
CA ASP A 223 -1.48 3.48 26.32
C ASP A 223 -0.01 3.34 26.71
N VAL A 224 0.77 4.39 26.45
CA VAL A 224 2.22 4.38 26.67
C VAL A 224 2.59 4.17 28.15
N SER A 225 1.70 4.52 29.09
CA SER A 225 1.93 4.31 30.52
C SER A 225 1.97 2.82 30.92
N LYS A 226 1.43 1.94 30.07
CA LYS A 226 1.43 0.48 30.26
C LYS A 226 2.51 -0.22 29.46
N ASP A 227 3.18 0.47 28.54
CA ASP A 227 4.21 -0.14 27.71
C ASP A 227 5.56 -0.15 28.44
N PRO A 228 6.19 -1.32 28.67
CA PRO A 228 7.45 -1.41 29.41
C PRO A 228 8.65 -0.79 28.67
N MET A 229 8.52 -0.52 27.37
CA MET A 229 9.55 0.13 26.57
C MET A 229 9.37 1.65 26.49
N TYR A 230 8.30 2.20 27.06
CA TYR A 230 8.06 3.64 27.05
C TYR A 230 8.94 4.36 28.06
N VAL A 231 9.64 5.39 27.58
CA VAL A 231 10.38 6.34 28.41
C VAL A 231 9.81 7.73 28.14
N PRO A 232 9.30 8.44 29.18
CA PRO A 232 8.74 9.76 29.01
C PRO A 232 9.76 10.76 28.43
N ASP A 233 9.40 11.39 27.32
CA ASP A 233 10.15 12.51 26.74
C ASP A 233 9.69 13.82 27.39
N GLN A 234 10.63 14.56 27.99
CA GLN A 234 10.35 15.85 28.62
C GLN A 234 9.87 16.92 27.62
N GLY A 235 10.22 16.77 26.33
CA GLY A 235 9.74 17.63 25.25
C GLY A 235 8.33 17.31 24.76
N LEU A 236 7.79 16.14 25.14
CA LEU A 236 6.48 15.63 24.69
C LEU A 236 5.69 15.06 25.89
N PRO A 237 5.39 15.89 26.92
CA PRO A 237 4.81 15.42 28.18
C PRO A 237 3.37 14.89 28.03
N ASP A 238 2.68 15.26 26.95
CA ASP A 238 1.27 14.90 26.74
C ASP A 238 1.10 13.61 25.92
N THR A 239 2.18 12.89 25.60
CA THR A 239 2.09 11.64 24.83
C THR A 239 1.34 10.56 25.60
N ARG A 240 0.28 10.01 24.99
CA ARG A 240 -0.59 8.98 25.56
C ARG A 240 -0.67 7.72 24.70
N SER A 241 -0.55 7.85 23.39
CA SER A 241 -0.39 6.74 22.47
C SER A 241 0.80 6.98 21.54
N GLU A 242 1.47 5.91 21.15
CA GLU A 242 2.63 5.96 20.26
C GLU A 242 2.61 4.78 19.27
N LEU A 243 2.89 5.06 18.01
CA LEU A 243 3.03 4.08 16.93
C LEU A 243 4.41 4.25 16.29
N VAL A 244 5.27 3.27 16.52
CA VAL A 244 6.64 3.26 16.03
C VAL A 244 6.78 2.25 14.90
N LEU A 245 7.31 2.71 13.77
CA LEU A 245 7.34 1.98 12.51
C LEU A 245 8.76 1.94 11.93
N PRO A 246 9.27 0.77 11.56
CA PRO A 246 10.55 0.67 10.88
C PRO A 246 10.45 1.13 9.41
N LEU A 247 11.43 1.90 8.97
CA LEU A 247 11.65 2.27 7.57
C LEU A 247 12.47 1.15 6.92
N ARG A 248 11.84 0.26 6.15
CA ARG A 248 12.48 -0.96 5.63
C ARG A 248 12.78 -0.89 4.13
N ILE A 249 13.93 -1.45 3.76
CA ILE A 249 14.32 -1.69 2.37
C ILE A 249 14.75 -3.16 2.25
N GLY A 250 13.85 -3.99 1.72
CA GLY A 250 14.03 -5.43 1.74
C GLY A 250 14.12 -5.92 3.19
N LYS A 251 15.28 -6.44 3.59
CA LYS A 251 15.54 -6.91 4.96
C LYS A 251 16.27 -5.89 5.84
N LYS A 252 16.70 -4.75 5.29
CA LYS A 252 17.48 -3.74 6.04
C LYS A 252 16.54 -2.66 6.57
N ILE A 253 16.73 -2.27 7.83
CA ILE A 253 16.07 -1.11 8.43
C ILE A 253 17.01 0.08 8.24
N VAL A 254 16.53 1.15 7.61
CA VAL A 254 17.33 2.37 7.34
C VAL A 254 17.02 3.50 8.33
N GLY A 255 15.91 3.40 9.03
CA GLY A 255 15.48 4.38 10.03
C GLY A 255 14.16 3.98 10.67
N ILE A 256 13.64 4.85 11.53
CA ILE A 256 12.38 4.66 12.27
C ILE A 256 11.50 5.89 12.07
N LEU A 257 10.21 5.66 11.85
CA LEU A 257 9.16 6.66 11.92
C LEU A 257 8.44 6.51 13.25
N ASP A 258 8.42 7.58 14.03
CA ASP A 258 7.76 7.65 15.33
C ASP A 258 6.54 8.58 15.24
N LEU A 259 5.37 8.09 15.62
CA LEU A 259 4.10 8.83 15.59
C LEU A 259 3.50 8.85 16.99
N GLN A 260 3.28 10.04 17.54
CA GLN A 260 2.77 10.22 18.89
C GLN A 260 1.42 10.95 18.88
N SER A 261 0.57 10.59 19.83
CA SER A 261 -0.75 11.20 20.05
C SER A 261 -0.96 11.53 21.52
N ASN A 262 -1.63 12.66 21.77
CA ASN A 262 -2.07 13.08 23.10
C ASN A 262 -3.43 12.49 23.51
N GLN A 263 -3.91 11.50 22.75
CA GLN A 263 -5.13 10.73 23.04
C GLN A 263 -4.77 9.28 23.33
N LEU A 264 -5.54 8.62 24.22
CA LEU A 264 -5.47 7.16 24.38
C LEU A 264 -6.15 6.47 23.21
N ASP A 265 -5.73 5.25 22.89
CA ASP A 265 -6.31 4.41 21.85
C ASP A 265 -6.36 5.12 20.48
N ALA A 266 -5.35 5.95 20.19
CA ALA A 266 -5.35 6.80 19.01
C ALA A 266 -5.06 6.05 17.69
N PHE A 267 -4.50 4.85 17.76
CA PHE A 267 -4.05 4.10 16.59
C PHE A 267 -4.71 2.71 16.54
N SER A 268 -5.32 2.39 15.41
CA SER A 268 -5.85 1.06 15.13
C SER A 268 -4.84 0.17 14.40
N GLU A 269 -5.15 -1.12 14.30
CA GLU A 269 -4.36 -2.03 13.46
C GLU A 269 -4.40 -1.67 11.98
N ASP A 270 -5.52 -1.12 11.51
CA ASP A 270 -5.62 -0.63 10.13
C ASP A 270 -4.69 0.58 9.92
N ASP A 271 -4.59 1.48 10.92
CA ASP A 271 -3.64 2.61 10.87
C ASP A 271 -2.20 2.11 10.83
N ARG A 272 -1.85 1.07 11.60
CA ARG A 272 -0.53 0.44 11.55
C ARG A 272 -0.20 -0.07 10.14
N VAL A 273 -1.13 -0.76 9.48
CA VAL A 273 -0.91 -1.29 8.12
C VAL A 273 -0.72 -0.15 7.11
N VAL A 274 -1.56 0.88 7.19
CA VAL A 274 -1.51 2.04 6.30
C VAL A 274 -0.21 2.82 6.49
N MET A 275 0.16 3.10 7.74
CA MET A 275 1.36 3.86 8.07
C MET A 275 2.64 3.07 7.81
N GLN A 276 2.65 1.74 7.95
CA GLN A 276 3.77 0.90 7.53
C GLN A 276 3.99 0.99 6.01
N SER A 277 2.93 1.00 5.21
CA SER A 277 3.04 1.19 3.75
C SER A 277 3.64 2.55 3.38
N LEU A 278 3.29 3.61 4.14
CA LEU A 278 3.95 4.91 3.99
C LEU A 278 5.42 4.82 4.42
N ALA A 279 5.73 4.25 5.60
CA ALA A 279 7.08 4.05 6.11
C ALA A 279 8.00 3.33 5.09
N ASP A 280 7.49 2.29 4.43
CA ASP A 280 8.25 1.56 3.40
C ASP A 280 8.55 2.43 2.16
N GLN A 281 7.61 3.30 1.76
CA GLN A 281 7.83 4.24 0.65
C GLN A 281 8.84 5.34 1.04
N LEU A 282 8.76 5.83 2.28
CA LEU A 282 9.72 6.80 2.81
C LEU A 282 11.14 6.23 2.85
N ALA A 283 11.27 4.96 3.24
CA ALA A 283 12.56 4.27 3.25
C ALA A 283 13.23 4.30 1.86
N ILE A 284 12.46 4.04 0.79
CA ILE A 284 12.95 4.11 -0.59
C ILE A 284 13.38 5.53 -0.95
N ALA A 285 12.58 6.53 -0.61
CA ALA A 285 12.90 7.94 -0.90
C ALA A 285 14.19 8.40 -0.19
N ILE A 286 14.35 8.06 1.09
CA ILE A 286 15.56 8.37 1.88
C ILE A 286 16.79 7.73 1.24
N ARG A 287 16.70 6.45 0.84
CA ARG A 287 17.82 5.78 0.14
C ARG A 287 18.14 6.45 -1.19
N ASN A 288 17.13 6.88 -1.94
CA ASN A 288 17.37 7.54 -3.23
C ASN A 288 18.10 8.88 -3.04
N ALA A 289 17.75 9.64 -2.00
CA ALA A 289 18.48 10.86 -1.62
C ALA A 289 19.93 10.56 -1.22
N ASP A 290 20.17 9.54 -0.37
CA ASP A 290 21.54 9.13 0.00
C ASP A 290 22.39 8.72 -1.21
N LEU A 291 21.80 7.98 -2.16
CA LEU A 291 22.46 7.58 -3.40
C LEU A 291 22.78 8.78 -4.29
N PHE A 292 21.88 9.75 -4.36
CA PHE A 292 22.07 10.98 -5.13
C PHE A 292 23.22 11.83 -4.56
N ASP A 293 23.24 12.04 -3.24
CA ASP A 293 24.32 12.77 -2.55
C ASP A 293 25.68 12.11 -2.80
N THR A 294 25.74 10.78 -2.67
CA THR A 294 26.97 10.01 -2.91
C THR A 294 27.44 10.15 -4.36
N ALA A 295 26.52 10.12 -5.32
CA ALA A 295 26.83 10.27 -6.74
C ALA A 295 27.36 11.67 -7.07
N GLU A 296 26.76 12.73 -6.52
CA GLU A 296 27.23 14.11 -6.71
C GLU A 296 28.61 14.32 -6.09
N MET A 297 28.85 13.82 -4.87
CA MET A 297 30.18 13.89 -4.24
C MET A 297 31.26 13.19 -5.08
N ALA A 298 30.96 12.00 -5.61
CA ALA A 298 31.87 11.26 -6.48
C ALA A 298 32.15 12.02 -7.79
N ARG A 299 31.11 12.63 -8.38
CA ARG A 299 31.22 13.46 -9.60
C ARG A 299 32.11 14.68 -9.36
N GLU A 300 31.91 15.40 -8.25
CA GLU A 300 32.74 16.55 -7.90
C GLU A 300 34.21 16.19 -7.70
N GLN A 301 34.48 15.05 -7.05
CA GLN A 301 35.85 14.56 -6.87
C GLN A 301 36.50 14.21 -8.21
N ALA A 302 35.76 13.55 -9.10
CA ALA A 302 36.23 13.25 -10.45
C ALA A 302 36.51 14.53 -11.26
N ASP A 303 35.63 15.54 -11.18
CA ASP A 303 35.81 16.83 -11.85
C ASP A 303 37.05 17.57 -11.32
N LYS A 304 37.26 17.58 -9.99
CA LYS A 304 38.46 18.16 -9.38
C LYS A 304 39.73 17.44 -9.85
N ALA A 305 39.73 16.10 -9.86
CA ALA A 305 40.86 15.31 -10.34
C ALA A 305 41.15 15.57 -11.83
N ASN A 306 40.12 15.67 -12.66
CA ASN A 306 40.26 15.92 -14.09
C ASN A 306 40.80 17.34 -14.40
N ARG A 307 40.36 18.34 -13.62
CA ARG A 307 40.90 19.71 -13.69
C ARG A 307 42.38 19.74 -13.31
N LEU A 308 42.76 19.11 -12.19
CA LEU A 308 44.16 19.02 -11.75
C LEU A 308 45.03 18.32 -12.81
N LYS A 309 44.55 17.23 -13.40
CA LYS A 309 45.24 16.53 -14.49
C LYS A 309 45.45 17.43 -15.71
N SER A 310 44.42 18.18 -16.12
CA SER A 310 44.52 19.10 -17.27
C SER A 310 45.51 20.23 -17.03
N VAL A 311 45.48 20.85 -15.84
CA VAL A 311 46.42 21.91 -15.45
C VAL A 311 47.85 21.36 -15.40
N PHE A 312 48.06 20.20 -14.78
CA PHE A 312 49.37 19.56 -14.71
C PHE A 312 49.94 19.28 -16.10
N LEU A 313 49.15 18.65 -16.99
CA LEU A 313 49.59 18.34 -18.36
C LEU A 313 49.91 19.61 -19.16
N SER A 314 49.09 20.66 -19.03
CA SER A 314 49.34 21.95 -19.69
C SER A 314 50.63 22.61 -19.21
N ASN A 315 50.85 22.67 -17.89
CA ASN A 315 52.04 23.29 -17.31
C ASN A 315 53.32 22.49 -17.66
N MET A 316 53.27 21.16 -17.55
CA MET A 316 54.41 20.30 -17.91
C MET A 316 54.77 20.40 -19.39
N SER A 317 53.78 20.44 -20.29
CA SER A 317 54.07 20.67 -21.72
C SER A 317 54.78 22.00 -21.95
N HIS A 318 54.33 23.08 -21.31
CA HIS A 318 54.96 24.40 -21.49
C HIS A 318 56.38 24.45 -20.92
N GLU A 319 56.60 23.88 -19.74
CA GLU A 319 57.92 23.84 -19.10
C GLU A 319 58.91 22.91 -19.80
N LEU A 320 58.45 21.84 -20.44
CA LEU A 320 59.31 20.95 -21.22
C LEU A 320 59.61 21.49 -22.62
N CYS A 321 58.65 22.12 -23.29
CA CYS A 321 58.86 22.70 -24.62
C CYS A 321 59.94 23.78 -24.61
N THR A 322 59.98 24.62 -23.58
CA THR A 322 60.92 25.75 -23.50
C THR A 322 62.40 25.34 -23.59
N PRO A 323 62.93 24.44 -22.72
CA PRO A 323 64.30 23.96 -22.83
C PRO A 323 64.54 23.10 -24.07
N LEU A 324 63.56 22.31 -24.52
CA LEU A 324 63.67 21.53 -25.77
C LEU A 324 63.82 22.41 -27.01
N THR A 325 63.05 23.49 -27.11
CA THR A 325 63.18 24.47 -28.20
C THR A 325 64.55 25.14 -28.17
N ALA A 326 65.09 25.45 -26.98
CA ALA A 326 66.43 26.00 -26.85
C ALA A 326 67.52 25.00 -27.26
N ILE A 327 67.41 23.73 -26.83
CA ILE A 327 68.33 22.65 -27.23
C ILE A 327 68.29 22.48 -28.75
N ILE A 328 67.10 22.27 -29.34
CA ILE A 328 66.93 22.09 -30.79
C ILE A 328 67.51 23.26 -31.57
N GLY A 329 67.23 24.50 -31.15
CA GLY A 329 67.76 25.70 -31.80
C GLY A 329 69.28 25.78 -31.75
N LEU A 330 69.91 25.41 -30.62
CA LEU A 330 71.36 25.34 -30.50
C LEU A 330 71.95 24.22 -31.37
N THR A 331 71.35 23.03 -31.37
CA THR A 331 71.81 21.90 -32.19
C THR A 331 71.73 22.24 -33.68
N GLN A 332 70.63 22.84 -34.13
CA GLN A 332 70.46 23.30 -35.52
C GLN A 332 71.48 24.39 -35.88
N ALA A 333 71.71 25.36 -35.00
CA ALA A 333 72.74 26.37 -35.23
C ALA A 333 74.15 25.78 -35.33
N MET A 334 74.47 24.75 -34.55
CA MET A 334 75.74 24.02 -34.62
C MET A 334 75.86 23.16 -35.90
N LEU A 335 74.75 22.74 -36.50
CA LEU A 335 74.73 21.96 -37.74
C LEU A 335 74.78 22.85 -38.99
N ASP A 336 74.04 23.97 -39.01
CA ASP A 336 73.95 24.89 -40.15
C ASP A 336 75.16 25.83 -40.22
N SER A 337 75.67 26.23 -39.07
CA SER A 337 76.91 26.99 -39.01
C SER A 337 78.06 26.01 -39.01
N ASN A 338 79.02 26.21 -39.90
CA ASN A 338 80.35 25.60 -39.85
C ASN A 338 81.15 26.12 -38.62
N LEU A 339 80.50 26.28 -37.46
CA LEU A 339 81.03 26.71 -36.18
C LEU A 339 81.79 25.53 -35.58
N ASN A 340 82.92 25.22 -36.21
CA ASN A 340 83.89 24.28 -35.70
C ASN A 340 84.68 24.95 -34.57
N ILE A 341 84.13 24.93 -33.35
CA ILE A 341 84.79 25.52 -32.16
C ILE A 341 85.85 24.56 -31.57
N TYR A 342 85.91 23.31 -32.04
CA TYR A 342 86.95 22.33 -31.68
C TYR A 342 87.39 21.53 -32.93
N PRO A 343 88.69 21.42 -33.26
CA PRO A 343 89.17 20.83 -34.51
C PRO A 343 89.11 19.29 -34.57
N THR A 344 88.25 18.65 -33.78
CA THR A 344 88.08 17.20 -33.75
C THR A 344 86.80 16.79 -34.47
N PRO A 345 86.89 15.98 -35.54
CA PRO A 345 85.71 15.48 -36.23
C PRO A 345 84.87 14.59 -35.30
N LEU A 346 83.55 14.72 -35.36
CA LEU A 346 82.60 13.85 -34.66
C LEU A 346 82.87 12.37 -35.03
N PRO A 347 82.98 11.45 -34.05
CA PRO A 347 83.15 10.03 -34.32
C PRO A 347 82.04 9.48 -35.22
N ALA A 348 82.39 8.57 -36.13
CA ALA A 348 81.49 8.05 -37.17
C ALA A 348 80.21 7.36 -36.62
N GLU A 349 80.23 6.94 -35.36
CA GLU A 349 79.07 6.35 -34.69
C GLU A 349 77.95 7.36 -34.42
N TYR A 350 78.26 8.63 -34.14
CA TYR A 350 77.27 9.68 -33.84
C TYR A 350 76.77 10.42 -35.09
N GLN A 351 77.43 10.25 -36.23
CA GLN A 351 76.99 10.87 -37.49
C GLN A 351 75.71 10.25 -38.06
N ARG A 352 75.37 9.01 -37.67
CA ARG A 352 74.16 8.33 -38.15
C ARG A 352 72.87 8.86 -37.53
N ASP A 353 72.95 9.43 -36.32
CA ASP A 353 71.77 9.87 -35.57
C ASP A 353 71.32 11.29 -35.96
N LEU A 354 72.01 11.92 -36.92
CA LEU A 354 71.74 13.28 -37.43
C LEU A 354 70.88 13.32 -38.70
N HIS A 355 70.50 12.16 -39.25
CA HIS A 355 69.58 11.99 -40.37
C HIS A 355 68.40 11.12 -39.95
#